data_AF-A0A6N0ZCS6-F1
#
_entry.id   AF-A0A6N0ZCS6-F1
#
_cell.length_a   1.000
_cell.length_b   1.000
_cell.length_c   1.000
_cell.angle_alpha   90.00
_cell.angle_beta   90.00
_cell.angle_gamma   90.00
#
_symmetry.space_group_name_H-M   'P 1'
#
loop_
_entity.id
_entity.type
_entity.pdbx_description
1 polymer ?
#
loop_
_entity_poly.entity_id
_entity_poly.type
_entity_poly.pdbx_seq_one_letter_code
_entity_poly.pdbx_strand_id
1 'polypeptide(L)'
;MLAERSVRRLSIRAPDAALARRGAFLIEDALRTASLPGEGGELVLLRRLRLPPFAGTASPQQVAGQLAAACRTAVAIDGALLGDARLAAAEAVRFADALTAHLLLTRLILTRAARAAWCWPLLVSGYRPALDGAQALRAVALSLAALPEAPAALPRWLALLLTHDDGACARLLLALSPGDVAILDAACGEAVAPASDASPQAWQAALDWSLRQLGSDDQRHLWLARLARRCGSPSASRPATDALPDAGQRAAAPGVAAAIEGAAARRDADDAVAATVCGLPTGTRSETTASSTAGDTIAGSGDDRRDDGDGDGGAVARRERPRSPRRPAAIGGADSGTAATGGGPERARTDRVQPPLADAPGFTARPTSAAAISATSRTPAASRPVASPPAAGPLAPAAAALIAGGEGIARRQPTAAGGLLFLVPVLRGLGFAGWLAEDAARRDMPQRIFVLLLRRLSVDGDDPIWLLFGQALDPDVAADGEAARWLCNCRGHLRRRVGIGLCSLVCRPARLSLTPTHADVWQDLDAVDLRLRRAGLDLDPGWVPWLGRVLRFHYGRDAW
;
A
#
# COMPACT_ATOMS: atom_id res chain seq x y z
N MET A 1 -6.99 5.25 4.35
CA MET A 1 -6.01 5.13 5.45
C MET A 1 -4.97 6.24 5.27
N LEU A 2 -4.35 6.76 6.33
CA LEU A 2 -3.21 7.67 6.17
C LEU A 2 -2.04 6.90 5.52
N ALA A 3 -1.23 7.58 4.70
CA ALA A 3 0.04 7.02 4.25
C ALA A 3 0.95 6.79 5.47
N GLU A 4 1.63 5.64 5.53
CA GLU A 4 2.45 5.28 6.70
C GLU A 4 3.77 6.08 6.70
N ARG A 5 3.78 7.18 7.47
CA ARG A 5 4.89 8.12 7.55
C ARG A 5 5.73 7.82 8.80
N SER A 6 6.83 7.10 8.63
CA SER A 6 7.74 6.73 9.73
C SER A 6 9.02 7.58 9.77
N VAL A 7 9.52 7.88 10.98
CA VAL A 7 10.76 8.63 11.19
C VAL A 7 11.62 7.91 12.21
N ARG A 8 12.73 7.28 11.77
CA ARG A 8 13.61 6.49 12.65
C ARG A 8 14.41 7.32 13.67
N ARG A 9 14.66 8.60 13.39
CA ARG A 9 15.36 9.51 14.31
C ARG A 9 14.99 10.96 14.05
N LEU A 10 14.22 11.55 14.97
CA LEU A 10 14.07 13.00 15.07
C LEU A 10 15.23 13.55 15.92
N SER A 11 15.65 14.79 15.67
CA SER A 11 16.68 15.48 16.47
C SER A 11 16.45 16.99 16.38
N ILE A 12 16.09 17.60 17.51
CA ILE A 12 15.68 19.00 17.62
C ILE A 12 16.73 19.75 18.45
N ARG A 13 17.01 20.99 18.06
CA ARG A 13 17.79 21.96 18.85
C ARG A 13 16.88 23.15 19.15
N ALA A 14 16.69 23.45 20.43
CA ALA A 14 15.89 24.56 20.93
C ALA A 14 16.60 25.21 22.13
N PRO A 15 16.24 26.45 22.52
CA PRO A 15 16.82 27.11 23.70
C PRO A 15 16.56 26.36 25.01
N ASP A 16 15.41 25.69 25.12
CA ASP A 16 14.97 24.97 26.31
C ASP A 16 14.17 23.69 25.97
N ALA A 17 13.94 22.86 26.98
CA ALA A 17 13.26 21.57 26.84
C ALA A 17 11.74 21.66 26.58
N ALA A 18 11.07 22.77 26.93
CA ALA A 18 9.65 22.97 26.63
C ALA A 18 9.44 23.35 25.17
N LEU A 19 10.28 24.25 24.62
CA LEU A 19 10.33 24.54 23.20
C LEU A 19 10.75 23.30 22.37
N ALA A 20 11.66 22.47 22.86
CA ALA A 20 12.00 21.20 22.21
C ALA A 20 10.78 20.25 22.13
N ARG A 21 10.01 20.09 23.22
CA ARG A 21 8.77 19.28 23.23
C ARG A 21 7.68 19.85 22.32
N ARG A 22 7.46 21.17 22.32
CA ARG A 22 6.52 21.81 21.37
C ARG A 22 6.98 21.62 19.92
N GLY A 23 8.27 21.75 19.64
CA GLY A 23 8.83 21.49 18.32
C GLY A 23 8.60 20.06 17.84
N ALA A 24 8.72 19.06 18.73
CA ALA A 24 8.41 17.67 18.41
C ALA A 24 6.93 17.47 18.06
N PHE A 25 6.01 18.03 18.87
CA PHE A 25 4.58 17.98 18.61
C PHE A 25 4.19 18.66 17.28
N LEU A 26 4.76 19.84 16.98
CA LEU A 26 4.50 20.54 15.72
C LEU A 26 5.04 19.77 14.50
N ILE A 27 6.15 19.04 14.64
CA ILE A 27 6.70 18.18 13.59
C ILE A 27 5.85 16.91 13.42
N GLU A 28 5.31 16.35 14.51
CA GLU A 28 4.38 15.22 14.45
C GLU A 28 3.06 15.60 13.78
N ASP A 29 2.46 16.73 14.16
CA ASP A 29 1.25 17.25 13.49
C ASP A 29 1.53 17.53 12.01
N ALA A 30 2.65 18.19 11.68
CA ALA A 30 3.07 18.38 10.29
C ALA A 30 3.23 17.05 9.53
N LEU A 31 3.78 16.01 10.16
CA LEU A 31 3.86 14.66 9.58
C LEU A 31 2.49 14.00 9.42
N ARG A 32 1.45 14.44 10.13
CA ARG A 32 0.06 13.98 9.94
C ARG A 32 -0.74 14.82 8.94
N THR A 33 -0.46 16.12 8.82
CA THR A 33 -1.29 17.10 8.09
C THR A 33 -0.71 17.63 6.78
N ALA A 34 0.61 17.54 6.56
CA ALA A 34 1.23 18.03 5.33
C ALA A 34 0.93 17.11 4.13
N SER A 35 0.70 17.69 2.95
CA SER A 35 0.74 16.97 1.66
C SER A 35 2.19 16.82 1.20
N LEU A 36 2.69 15.58 1.18
CA LEU A 36 4.09 15.24 0.92
C LEU A 36 4.26 14.63 -0.49
N PRO A 37 5.47 14.62 -1.09
CA PRO A 37 5.75 13.67 -2.17
C PRO A 37 5.61 12.23 -1.63
N GLY A 38 5.13 11.29 -2.45
CA GLY A 38 4.76 9.94 -1.99
C GLY A 38 3.31 9.80 -1.49
N GLU A 39 2.39 10.71 -1.81
CA GLU A 39 0.95 10.48 -1.59
C GLU A 39 0.45 9.43 -2.58
N GLY A 40 -0.34 8.45 -2.11
CA GLY A 40 -0.81 7.31 -2.91
C GLY A 40 -0.01 6.04 -2.63
N GLY A 41 0.23 5.22 -3.66
CA GLY A 41 1.09 4.03 -3.58
C GLY A 41 2.60 4.31 -3.61
N GLU A 42 3.02 5.53 -3.96
CA GLU A 42 4.42 5.88 -4.18
C GLU A 42 5.27 5.87 -2.90
N LEU A 43 6.40 5.15 -2.93
CA LEU A 43 7.31 5.05 -1.79
C LEU A 43 8.47 6.05 -1.92
N VAL A 44 8.51 7.05 -1.04
CA VAL A 44 9.64 7.98 -0.90
C VAL A 44 10.44 7.64 0.36
N LEU A 45 11.74 7.38 0.20
CA LEU A 45 12.70 7.19 1.29
C LEU A 45 13.68 8.35 1.34
N LEU A 46 13.89 8.92 2.53
CA LEU A 46 14.79 10.04 2.79
C LEU A 46 15.90 9.59 3.76
N ARG A 47 17.16 9.73 3.36
CA ARG A 47 18.33 9.43 4.21
C ARG A 47 18.44 10.44 5.34
N ARG A 48 18.24 11.71 5.00
CA ARG A 48 18.30 12.84 5.90
C ARG A 48 17.46 13.99 5.37
N LEU A 49 16.51 14.46 6.18
CA LEU A 49 15.84 15.73 5.96
C LEU A 49 16.38 16.77 6.96
N ARG A 50 16.63 17.99 6.48
CA ARG A 50 16.88 19.17 7.34
C ARG A 50 15.72 20.13 7.15
N LEU A 51 14.92 20.32 8.20
CA LEU A 51 13.91 21.37 8.21
C LEU A 51 14.58 22.73 8.47
N PRO A 52 14.07 23.83 7.89
CA PRO A 52 14.49 25.18 8.27
C PRO A 52 14.12 25.47 9.74
N PRO A 53 14.82 26.39 10.41
CA PRO A 53 14.44 26.83 11.73
C PRO A 53 13.09 27.59 11.69
N PHE A 54 12.20 27.28 12.61
CA PHE A 54 10.93 27.98 12.80
C PHE A 54 10.84 28.60 14.20
N ALA A 55 10.08 29.69 14.33
CA ALA A 55 9.90 30.38 15.60
C ALA A 55 9.12 29.52 16.61
N GLY A 56 9.38 29.70 17.90
CA GLY A 56 8.62 29.03 18.97
C GLY A 56 7.11 29.35 18.97
N THR A 57 6.70 30.41 18.27
CA THR A 57 5.32 30.84 18.05
C THR A 57 4.66 30.24 16.79
N ALA A 58 5.39 29.51 15.94
CA ALA A 58 4.89 29.00 14.66
C ALA A 58 3.61 28.15 14.80
N SER A 59 2.74 28.25 13.78
CA SER A 59 1.53 27.43 13.68
C SER A 59 1.83 26.05 13.08
N PRO A 60 1.00 25.02 13.33
CA PRO A 60 1.18 23.70 12.72
C PRO A 60 1.19 23.75 11.20
N GLN A 61 0.34 24.59 10.58
CA GLN A 61 0.27 24.76 9.13
C GLN A 61 1.55 25.35 8.54
N GLN A 62 2.24 26.24 9.26
CA GLN A 62 3.55 26.77 8.82
C GLN A 62 4.62 25.67 8.83
N VAL A 63 4.65 24.83 9.87
CA VAL A 63 5.60 23.70 9.97
C VAL A 63 5.27 22.62 8.93
N ALA A 64 3.99 22.34 8.68
CA ALA A 64 3.51 21.45 7.62
C ALA A 64 3.93 21.94 6.22
N GLY A 65 3.76 23.24 5.93
CA GLY A 65 4.21 23.85 4.67
C GLY A 65 5.73 23.77 4.49
N GLN A 66 6.50 24.04 5.55
CA GLN A 66 7.97 23.91 5.54
C GLN A 66 8.45 22.47 5.36
N LEU A 67 7.80 21.50 6.02
CA LEU A 67 8.07 20.07 5.85
C LEU A 67 7.78 19.63 4.40
N ALA A 68 6.63 20.00 3.85
CA ALA A 68 6.26 19.67 2.47
C ALA A 68 7.22 20.31 1.45
N ALA A 69 7.64 21.56 1.67
CA ALA A 69 8.65 22.21 0.84
C ALA A 69 10.01 21.51 0.94
N ALA A 70 10.48 21.20 2.15
CA ALA A 70 11.74 20.49 2.38
C ALA A 70 11.76 19.12 1.67
N CYS A 71 10.69 18.34 1.80
CA CYS A 71 10.54 17.05 1.10
C CYS A 71 10.53 17.19 -0.42
N ARG A 72 9.94 18.26 -0.99
CA ARG A 72 10.02 18.54 -2.43
C ARG A 72 11.40 18.98 -2.89
N THR A 73 12.14 19.72 -2.07
CA THR A 73 13.54 20.12 -2.37
C THR A 73 14.55 18.99 -2.21
N ALA A 74 14.22 17.95 -1.44
CA ALA A 74 14.99 16.71 -1.37
C ALA A 74 14.74 15.90 -2.65
N VAL A 75 15.41 16.28 -3.74
CA VAL A 75 15.23 15.71 -5.09
C VAL A 75 15.44 14.20 -5.06
N ALA A 76 14.34 13.45 -4.97
CA ALA A 76 14.38 12.01 -4.94
C ALA A 76 14.65 11.47 -6.34
N ILE A 77 15.69 10.67 -6.48
CA ILE A 77 16.01 9.97 -7.73
C ILE A 77 15.12 8.74 -7.86
N ASP A 78 14.78 8.35 -9.09
CA ASP A 78 13.96 7.16 -9.30
C ASP A 78 14.78 5.89 -9.06
N GLY A 79 14.31 5.06 -8.13
CA GLY A 79 15.01 3.88 -7.66
C GLY A 79 15.00 2.71 -8.64
N ALA A 80 14.09 2.69 -9.62
CA ALA A 80 14.04 1.64 -10.63
C ALA A 80 15.07 1.82 -11.74
N LEU A 81 15.50 3.06 -12.00
CA LEU A 81 16.39 3.43 -13.11
C LEU A 81 17.88 3.39 -12.75
N LEU A 82 18.25 2.94 -11.55
CA LEU A 82 19.59 3.13 -10.98
C LEU A 82 20.11 1.92 -10.20
N GLY A 83 21.39 1.59 -10.41
CA GLY A 83 22.09 0.56 -9.65
C GLY A 83 22.44 0.99 -8.21
N ASP A 84 22.59 0.00 -7.33
CA ASP A 84 22.81 0.13 -5.87
C ASP A 84 23.83 1.22 -5.47
N ALA A 85 24.97 1.32 -6.17
CA ALA A 85 25.98 2.34 -5.88
C ALA A 85 25.49 3.80 -6.04
N ARG A 86 24.58 4.08 -6.97
CA ARG A 86 23.96 5.42 -7.11
C ARG A 86 22.91 5.66 -6.03
N LEU A 87 22.18 4.62 -5.62
CA LEU A 87 21.21 4.69 -4.52
C LEU A 87 21.93 4.92 -3.17
N ALA A 88 23.10 4.31 -2.96
CA ALA A 88 23.95 4.53 -1.78
C ALA A 88 24.48 5.96 -1.66
N ALA A 89 24.69 6.65 -2.78
CA ALA A 89 25.11 8.05 -2.85
C ALA A 89 23.94 9.05 -2.71
N ALA A 90 22.69 8.60 -2.84
CA ALA A 90 21.51 9.46 -2.76
C ALA A 90 21.24 9.97 -1.33
N GLU A 91 20.63 11.16 -1.22
CA GLU A 91 19.96 11.61 0.01
C GLU A 91 18.46 11.29 0.01
N ALA A 92 17.87 11.05 -1.17
CA ALA A 92 16.45 10.74 -1.35
C ALA A 92 16.26 9.77 -2.53
N VAL A 93 15.43 8.74 -2.35
CA VAL A 93 15.10 7.72 -3.37
C VAL A 93 13.59 7.54 -3.42
N ARG A 94 13.02 7.37 -4.62
CA ARG A 94 11.59 7.22 -4.85
C ARG A 94 11.33 6.00 -5.72
N PHE A 95 10.39 5.14 -5.34
CA PHE A 95 9.94 3.98 -6.10
C PHE A 95 8.45 4.12 -6.42
N ALA A 96 8.03 3.59 -7.57
CA ALA A 96 6.64 3.67 -8.02
C ALA A 96 5.65 3.10 -6.98
N ASP A 97 5.98 1.96 -6.37
CA ASP A 97 5.32 1.45 -5.17
C ASP A 97 6.31 0.66 -4.28
N ALA A 98 5.84 0.21 -3.12
CA ALA A 98 6.63 -0.60 -2.20
C ALA A 98 7.05 -1.94 -2.80
N LEU A 99 6.20 -2.60 -3.61
CA LEU A 99 6.52 -3.86 -4.28
C LEU A 99 7.72 -3.68 -5.24
N THR A 100 7.73 -2.61 -6.03
CA THR A 100 8.80 -2.28 -6.97
C THR A 100 10.15 -2.24 -6.27
N ALA A 101 10.21 -1.59 -5.09
CA ALA A 101 11.41 -1.54 -4.26
C ALA A 101 11.84 -2.93 -3.75
N HIS A 102 10.89 -3.75 -3.30
CA HIS A 102 11.18 -5.12 -2.85
C HIS A 102 11.62 -6.04 -4.01
N LEU A 103 11.05 -5.90 -5.21
CA LEU A 103 11.48 -6.62 -6.43
C LEU A 103 12.91 -6.26 -6.81
N LEU A 104 13.29 -4.98 -6.75
CA LEU A 104 14.65 -4.52 -7.05
C LEU A 104 15.68 -5.10 -6.06
N LEU A 105 15.40 -5.04 -4.75
CA LEU A 105 16.24 -5.68 -3.74
C LEU A 105 16.30 -7.20 -3.94
N THR A 106 15.21 -7.84 -4.33
CA THR A 106 15.16 -9.28 -4.65
C THR A 106 16.05 -9.63 -5.81
N ARG A 107 16.00 -8.86 -6.91
CA ARG A 107 16.91 -9.02 -8.06
C ARG A 107 18.38 -8.94 -7.60
N LEU A 108 18.75 -7.96 -6.77
CA LEU A 108 20.10 -7.84 -6.20
C LEU A 108 20.51 -9.03 -5.30
N ILE A 109 19.57 -9.59 -4.51
CA ILE A 109 19.81 -10.77 -3.67
C ILE A 109 20.08 -12.01 -4.55
N LEU A 110 19.26 -12.22 -5.59
CA LEU A 110 19.35 -13.40 -6.46
C LEU A 110 20.63 -13.38 -7.30
N THR A 111 20.96 -12.25 -7.94
CA THR A 111 22.20 -12.08 -8.72
C THR A 111 23.45 -11.91 -7.86
N ARG A 112 23.34 -12.00 -6.53
CA ARG A 112 24.44 -11.82 -5.55
C ARG A 112 25.20 -10.49 -5.71
N ALA A 113 24.49 -9.45 -6.14
CA ALA A 113 25.07 -8.13 -6.38
C ALA A 113 25.41 -7.38 -5.08
N ALA A 114 26.05 -6.22 -5.21
CA ALA A 114 26.19 -5.28 -4.10
C ALA A 114 24.81 -4.79 -3.61
N ARG A 115 24.68 -4.67 -2.28
CA ARG A 115 23.46 -4.29 -1.55
C ARG A 115 23.77 -3.20 -0.52
N ALA A 116 24.60 -2.24 -0.90
CA ALA A 116 25.20 -1.23 -0.03
C ALA A 116 24.30 0.00 0.19
N ALA A 117 23.21 0.17 -0.58
CA ALA A 117 22.35 1.34 -0.42
C ALA A 117 21.65 1.38 0.95
N TRP A 118 21.71 2.55 1.58
CA TRP A 118 21.11 2.83 2.90
C TRP A 118 19.58 2.67 2.93
N CYS A 119 18.92 2.63 1.78
CA CYS A 119 17.48 2.45 1.65
C CYS A 119 17.01 1.02 1.96
N TRP A 120 17.83 -0.02 1.73
CA TRP A 120 17.38 -1.42 1.91
C TRP A 120 17.03 -1.77 3.37
N PRO A 121 17.83 -1.38 4.40
CA PRO A 121 17.45 -1.60 5.80
C PRO A 121 16.36 -0.65 6.32
N LEU A 122 15.92 0.35 5.51
CA LEU A 122 14.73 1.16 5.77
C LEU A 122 13.47 0.51 5.18
N LEU A 123 13.58 0.04 3.94
CA LEU A 123 12.54 -0.64 3.17
C LEU A 123 12.08 -1.94 3.82
N VAL A 124 13.04 -2.80 4.21
CA VAL A 124 12.77 -4.16 4.67
C VAL A 124 13.08 -4.30 6.15
N SER A 125 12.04 -4.52 6.95
CA SER A 125 12.16 -4.74 8.39
C SER A 125 13.02 -5.97 8.68
N GLY A 126 14.02 -5.81 9.57
CA GLY A 126 14.98 -6.87 9.93
C GLY A 126 16.12 -7.09 8.93
N TYR A 127 16.05 -6.54 7.71
CA TYR A 127 17.09 -6.74 6.69
C TYR A 127 18.45 -6.12 7.07
N ARG A 128 19.53 -6.82 6.71
CA ARG A 128 20.92 -6.33 6.78
C ARG A 128 21.67 -6.75 5.52
N PRO A 129 22.57 -5.91 4.95
CA PRO A 129 23.36 -6.27 3.77
C PRO A 129 24.26 -7.51 3.92
N ALA A 130 24.56 -7.91 5.16
CA ALA A 130 25.35 -9.09 5.51
C ALA A 130 24.53 -10.38 5.63
N LEU A 131 23.20 -10.35 5.46
CA LEU A 131 22.39 -11.58 5.43
C LEU A 131 22.74 -12.43 4.20
N ASP A 132 22.75 -13.75 4.39
CA ASP A 132 22.77 -14.72 3.30
C ASP A 132 21.54 -14.56 2.38
N GLY A 133 21.58 -15.19 1.21
CA GLY A 133 20.50 -15.06 0.23
C GLY A 133 19.13 -15.56 0.72
N ALA A 134 19.10 -16.59 1.55
CA ALA A 134 17.85 -17.24 1.97
C ALA A 134 17.18 -16.47 3.13
N GLN A 135 17.93 -16.05 4.15
CA GLN A 135 17.40 -15.17 5.20
C GLN A 135 17.09 -13.76 4.67
N ALA A 136 17.80 -13.28 3.65
CA ALA A 136 17.44 -12.04 2.95
C ALA A 136 16.09 -12.17 2.23
N LEU A 137 15.84 -13.26 1.49
CA LEU A 137 14.54 -13.53 0.85
C LEU A 137 13.41 -13.68 1.89
N ARG A 138 13.67 -14.36 3.01
CA ARG A 138 12.72 -14.46 4.14
C ARG A 138 12.35 -13.08 4.70
N ALA A 139 13.33 -12.20 4.93
CA ALA A 139 13.07 -10.84 5.42
C ALA A 139 12.23 -10.02 4.43
N VAL A 140 12.51 -10.15 3.12
CA VAL A 140 11.70 -9.53 2.06
C VAL A 140 10.25 -10.07 2.08
N ALA A 141 10.06 -11.38 2.21
CA ALA A 141 8.73 -12.01 2.28
C ALA A 141 7.90 -11.47 3.45
N LEU A 142 8.48 -11.44 4.66
CA LEU A 142 7.83 -10.95 5.87
C LEU A 142 7.54 -9.45 5.81
N SER A 143 8.42 -8.66 5.17
CA SER A 143 8.19 -7.23 4.95
C SER A 143 7.05 -6.97 3.97
N LEU A 144 6.95 -7.75 2.89
CA LEU A 144 5.81 -7.71 1.98
C LEU A 144 4.50 -8.16 2.65
N ALA A 145 4.55 -9.13 3.57
CA ALA A 145 3.40 -9.59 4.33
C ALA A 145 2.84 -8.56 5.32
N ALA A 146 3.63 -7.55 5.70
CA ALA A 146 3.18 -6.45 6.55
C ALA A 146 2.44 -5.33 5.77
N LEU A 147 2.47 -5.35 4.43
CA LEU A 147 1.86 -4.31 3.59
C LEU A 147 0.34 -4.53 3.41
N PRO A 148 -0.49 -3.47 3.37
CA PRO A 148 -1.91 -3.58 3.03
C PRO A 148 -2.18 -4.21 1.65
N GLU A 149 -1.24 -4.10 0.72
CA GLU A 149 -1.27 -4.72 -0.61
C GLU A 149 -0.67 -6.14 -0.69
N ALA A 150 -0.35 -6.79 0.43
CA ALA A 150 0.24 -8.14 0.46
C ALA A 150 -0.45 -9.17 -0.47
N PRO A 151 -1.79 -9.22 -0.63
CA PRO A 151 -2.45 -10.15 -1.54
C PRO A 151 -2.18 -9.90 -3.04
N ALA A 152 -1.68 -8.72 -3.43
CA ALA A 152 -1.12 -8.46 -4.77
C ALA A 152 0.41 -8.61 -4.80
N ALA A 153 1.08 -8.22 -3.72
CA ALA A 153 2.52 -8.09 -3.67
C ALA A 153 3.23 -9.46 -3.57
N LEU A 154 2.75 -10.35 -2.69
CA LEU A 154 3.35 -11.68 -2.50
C LEU A 154 3.25 -12.56 -3.76
N PRO A 155 2.12 -12.67 -4.48
CA PRO A 155 2.04 -13.38 -5.77
C PRO A 155 3.05 -12.92 -6.82
N ARG A 156 3.22 -11.61 -7.01
CA ARG A 156 4.12 -11.05 -8.02
C ARG A 156 5.59 -11.13 -7.63
N TRP A 157 5.87 -10.98 -6.34
CA TRP A 157 7.20 -11.22 -5.80
C TRP A 157 7.62 -12.69 -5.90
N LEU A 158 6.71 -13.63 -5.62
CA LEU A 158 6.98 -15.05 -5.81
C LEU A 158 7.11 -15.40 -7.30
N ALA A 159 6.34 -14.77 -8.20
CA ALA A 159 6.51 -14.95 -9.64
C ALA A 159 7.95 -14.62 -10.09
N LEU A 160 8.54 -13.52 -9.60
CA LEU A 160 9.96 -13.21 -9.86
C LEU A 160 10.89 -14.38 -9.45
N LEU A 161 10.68 -14.98 -8.27
CA LEU A 161 11.46 -16.15 -7.83
C LEU A 161 11.26 -17.37 -8.73
N LEU A 162 10.02 -17.67 -9.12
CA LEU A 162 9.67 -18.79 -10.01
C LEU A 162 10.25 -18.61 -11.42
N THR A 163 10.51 -17.37 -11.86
CA THR A 163 11.08 -17.07 -13.19
C THR A 163 12.61 -16.90 -13.22
N HIS A 164 13.31 -16.90 -12.09
CA HIS A 164 14.74 -16.54 -12.06
C HIS A 164 15.69 -17.73 -12.16
N ASP A 165 15.56 -18.70 -11.24
CA ASP A 165 16.27 -19.98 -11.29
C ASP A 165 15.51 -21.04 -10.49
N ASP A 166 15.65 -22.32 -10.85
CA ASP A 166 14.95 -23.46 -10.24
C ASP A 166 15.17 -23.56 -8.71
N GLY A 167 16.27 -22.99 -8.21
CA GLY A 167 16.63 -22.97 -6.80
C GLY A 167 16.17 -21.72 -6.02
N ALA A 168 15.57 -20.72 -6.66
CA ALA A 168 15.23 -19.45 -6.00
C ALA A 168 14.03 -19.59 -5.06
N CYS A 169 12.94 -20.21 -5.53
CA CYS A 169 11.80 -20.57 -4.69
C CYS A 169 12.20 -21.59 -3.62
N ALA A 170 13.01 -22.60 -3.97
CA ALA A 170 13.53 -23.60 -3.04
C ALA A 170 14.29 -22.97 -1.85
N ARG A 171 15.21 -22.02 -2.12
CA ARG A 171 15.97 -21.29 -1.09
C ARG A 171 15.06 -20.51 -0.13
N LEU A 172 14.00 -19.89 -0.63
CA LEU A 172 13.01 -19.24 0.23
C LEU A 172 12.31 -20.27 1.14
N LEU A 173 11.74 -21.33 0.55
CA LEU A 173 10.97 -22.33 1.29
C LEU A 173 11.80 -23.00 2.41
N LEU A 174 13.09 -23.27 2.16
CA LEU A 174 13.99 -23.82 3.17
C LEU A 174 14.34 -22.84 4.31
N ALA A 175 14.23 -21.52 4.09
CA ALA A 175 14.44 -20.50 5.12
C ALA A 175 13.18 -20.16 5.92
N LEU A 176 11.98 -20.45 5.42
CA LEU A 176 10.72 -20.21 6.12
C LEU A 176 10.54 -21.19 7.29
N SER A 177 10.31 -20.64 8.48
CA SER A 177 9.80 -21.37 9.65
C SER A 177 8.26 -21.47 9.60
N PRO A 178 7.63 -22.40 10.33
CA PRO A 178 6.17 -22.53 10.35
C PRO A 178 5.43 -21.25 10.78
N GLY A 179 6.04 -20.43 11.66
CA GLY A 179 5.49 -19.13 12.06
C GLY A 179 5.50 -18.09 10.94
N ASP A 180 6.53 -18.09 10.08
CA ASP A 180 6.60 -17.20 8.92
C ASP A 180 5.51 -17.56 7.89
N VAL A 181 5.25 -18.86 7.70
CA VAL A 181 4.20 -19.35 6.80
C VAL A 181 2.81 -18.90 7.25
N ALA A 182 2.52 -18.97 8.55
CA ALA A 182 1.26 -18.48 9.10
C ALA A 182 1.05 -16.98 8.86
N ILE A 183 2.11 -16.17 8.98
CA ILE A 183 2.09 -14.73 8.67
C ILE A 183 1.84 -14.51 7.17
N LEU A 184 2.57 -15.21 6.30
CA LEU A 184 2.47 -15.08 4.84
C LEU A 184 1.08 -15.47 4.30
N ASP A 185 0.45 -16.49 4.87
CA ASP A 185 -0.88 -16.94 4.46
C ASP A 185 -1.98 -15.99 4.95
N ALA A 186 -1.90 -15.56 6.22
CA ALA A 186 -2.82 -14.58 6.79
C ALA A 186 -2.76 -13.22 6.04
N ALA A 187 -1.57 -12.81 5.59
CA ALA A 187 -1.38 -11.60 4.80
C ALA A 187 -1.96 -11.71 3.36
N CYS A 188 -2.11 -12.91 2.81
CA CYS A 188 -2.80 -13.11 1.53
C CYS A 188 -4.33 -13.09 1.70
N GLY A 189 -4.84 -13.69 2.78
CA GLY A 189 -6.27 -13.89 3.02
C GLY A 189 -6.95 -14.78 1.97
N GLU A 190 -8.27 -14.98 2.09
CA GLU A 190 -9.02 -15.88 1.19
C GLU A 190 -9.49 -15.26 -0.13
N ALA A 191 -8.97 -14.08 -0.48
CA ALA A 191 -9.40 -13.39 -1.69
C ALA A 191 -8.66 -13.91 -2.95
N VAL A 192 -9.34 -13.87 -4.10
CA VAL A 192 -8.71 -14.13 -5.40
C VAL A 192 -7.60 -13.10 -5.64
N ALA A 193 -6.39 -13.58 -5.93
CA ALA A 193 -5.25 -12.74 -6.24
C ALA A 193 -5.32 -12.24 -7.71
N PRO A 194 -4.53 -11.21 -8.10
CA PRO A 194 -4.24 -10.98 -9.51
C PRO A 194 -3.67 -12.24 -10.19
N ALA A 195 -3.74 -12.28 -11.53
CA ALA A 195 -3.02 -13.30 -12.29
C ALA A 195 -1.51 -13.23 -11.99
N SER A 196 -0.85 -14.39 -11.93
CA SER A 196 0.60 -14.47 -11.75
C SER A 196 1.29 -14.33 -13.10
N ASP A 197 2.37 -13.55 -13.13
CA ASP A 197 3.20 -13.37 -14.33
C ASP A 197 4.12 -14.60 -14.60
N ALA A 198 4.18 -15.56 -13.67
CA ALA A 198 4.93 -16.82 -13.83
C ALA A 198 4.08 -17.90 -14.51
N SER A 199 4.70 -18.68 -15.41
CA SER A 199 4.01 -19.69 -16.20
C SER A 199 3.43 -20.84 -15.34
N PRO A 200 2.36 -21.52 -15.79
CA PRO A 200 1.84 -22.71 -15.11
C PRO A 200 2.90 -23.80 -14.90
N GLN A 201 3.87 -23.93 -15.81
CA GLN A 201 5.00 -24.86 -15.70
C GLN A 201 5.97 -24.49 -14.57
N ALA A 202 6.28 -23.19 -14.39
CA ALA A 202 7.14 -22.73 -13.29
C ALA A 202 6.46 -22.96 -11.93
N TRP A 203 5.15 -22.73 -11.85
CA TRP A 203 4.34 -23.10 -10.68
C TRP A 203 4.35 -24.61 -10.42
N GLN A 204 4.14 -25.44 -11.45
CA GLN A 204 4.20 -26.91 -11.33
C GLN A 204 5.57 -27.38 -10.82
N ALA A 205 6.67 -26.90 -11.39
CA ALA A 205 8.02 -27.30 -11.01
C ALA A 205 8.32 -27.01 -9.52
N ALA A 206 7.87 -25.87 -8.99
CA ALA A 206 8.02 -25.52 -7.58
C ALA A 206 7.10 -26.34 -6.65
N LEU A 207 5.87 -26.66 -7.09
CA LEU A 207 4.97 -27.54 -6.36
C LEU A 207 5.52 -28.98 -6.29
N ASP A 208 6.00 -29.50 -7.41
CA ASP A 208 6.64 -30.82 -7.52
C ASP A 208 7.92 -30.91 -6.69
N TRP A 209 8.76 -29.87 -6.72
CA TRP A 209 9.96 -29.78 -5.89
C TRP A 209 9.61 -29.77 -4.40
N SER A 210 8.65 -28.93 -3.98
CA SER A 210 8.28 -28.81 -2.57
C SER A 210 7.59 -30.08 -2.06
N LEU A 211 6.75 -30.74 -2.87
CA LEU A 211 6.15 -32.02 -2.54
C LEU A 211 7.20 -33.11 -2.31
N ARG A 212 8.21 -33.22 -3.20
CA ARG A 212 9.30 -34.20 -3.06
C ARG A 212 10.21 -33.92 -1.86
N GLN A 213 10.55 -32.66 -1.60
CA GLN A 213 11.58 -32.29 -0.62
C GLN A 213 11.03 -32.01 0.79
N LEU A 214 9.74 -31.67 0.92
CA LEU A 214 9.10 -31.30 2.19
C LEU A 214 7.94 -32.23 2.58
N GLY A 215 7.31 -32.90 1.61
CA GLY A 215 6.09 -33.70 1.81
C GLY A 215 4.79 -32.91 1.62
N SER A 216 3.67 -33.64 1.51
CA SER A 216 2.34 -33.06 1.27
C SER A 216 1.82 -32.19 2.42
N ASP A 217 2.18 -32.56 3.65
CA ASP A 217 1.57 -32.02 4.87
C ASP A 217 2.40 -30.85 5.47
N ASP A 218 3.55 -30.55 4.86
CA ASP A 218 4.38 -29.41 5.24
C ASP A 218 3.67 -28.10 4.91
N GLN A 219 3.58 -27.22 5.91
CA GLN A 219 2.86 -25.96 5.79
C GLN A 219 3.37 -25.07 4.65
N ARG A 220 4.66 -25.16 4.29
CA ARG A 220 5.29 -24.40 3.20
C ARG A 220 4.81 -24.88 1.83
N HIS A 221 4.68 -26.20 1.65
CA HIS A 221 4.09 -26.78 0.44
C HIS A 221 2.59 -26.41 0.35
N LEU A 222 1.85 -26.57 1.45
CA LEU A 222 0.43 -26.23 1.52
C LEU A 222 0.15 -24.74 1.27
N TRP A 223 1.03 -23.84 1.73
CA TRP A 223 0.98 -22.40 1.43
C TRP A 223 1.26 -22.10 -0.04
N LEU A 224 2.31 -22.70 -0.62
CA LEU A 224 2.62 -22.57 -2.05
C LEU A 224 1.44 -23.02 -2.92
N ALA A 225 0.81 -24.15 -2.57
CA ALA A 225 -0.38 -24.67 -3.24
C ALA A 225 -1.63 -23.78 -3.06
N ARG A 226 -1.82 -23.16 -1.89
CA ARG A 226 -2.87 -22.13 -1.70
C ARG A 226 -2.62 -20.90 -2.57
N LEU A 227 -1.38 -20.43 -2.64
CA LEU A 227 -1.03 -19.25 -3.42
C LEU A 227 -1.15 -19.50 -4.94
N ALA A 228 -0.75 -20.69 -5.42
CA ALA A 228 -0.96 -21.14 -6.80
C ALA A 228 -2.45 -21.09 -7.20
N ARG A 229 -3.34 -21.62 -6.33
CA ARG A 229 -4.80 -21.54 -6.52
C ARG A 229 -5.32 -20.11 -6.55
N ARG A 230 -4.92 -19.26 -5.59
CA ARG A 230 -5.33 -17.84 -5.54
C ARG A 230 -4.88 -17.08 -6.79
N CYS A 231 -3.73 -17.45 -7.37
CA CYS A 231 -3.23 -16.92 -8.65
C CYS A 231 -3.98 -17.44 -9.90
N GLY A 232 -4.80 -18.48 -9.77
CA GLY A 232 -5.46 -19.17 -10.88
C GLY A 232 -4.52 -20.03 -11.73
N SER A 233 -3.39 -20.48 -11.16
CA SER A 233 -2.58 -21.53 -11.80
C SER A 233 -3.37 -22.86 -11.73
N PRO A 234 -3.55 -23.59 -12.84
CA PRO A 234 -4.44 -24.76 -12.89
C PRO A 234 -3.95 -25.95 -12.06
N SER A 235 -2.70 -25.93 -11.56
CA SER A 235 -2.15 -27.00 -10.73
C SER A 235 -2.51 -26.84 -9.25
N ALA A 236 -3.75 -27.21 -8.94
CA ALA A 236 -4.08 -27.85 -7.68
C ALA A 236 -5.39 -28.62 -7.83
N SER A 237 -5.26 -29.92 -8.13
CA SER A 237 -6.38 -30.86 -8.05
C SER A 237 -7.09 -30.76 -6.70
N ARG A 238 -8.39 -31.13 -6.68
CA ARG A 238 -9.22 -31.20 -5.47
C ARG A 238 -8.49 -31.83 -4.28
N PRO A 239 -8.78 -31.43 -3.03
CA PRO A 239 -8.45 -32.28 -1.88
C PRO A 239 -9.04 -33.69 -2.11
N ALA A 240 -8.31 -34.71 -1.69
CA ALA A 240 -8.78 -36.09 -1.77
C ALA A 240 -9.95 -36.28 -0.80
N THR A 241 -11.17 -36.24 -1.33
CA THR A 241 -12.41 -36.48 -0.59
C THR A 241 -13.46 -37.03 -1.56
N ASP A 242 -14.21 -38.01 -1.08
CA ASP A 242 -15.21 -38.82 -1.81
C ASP A 242 -14.66 -39.69 -2.95
N ALA A 243 -13.83 -40.67 -2.55
CA ALA A 243 -13.77 -41.97 -3.20
C ALA A 243 -13.81 -43.07 -2.11
N LEU A 244 -14.90 -43.84 -2.04
CA LEU A 244 -14.91 -45.05 -1.22
C LEU A 244 -14.00 -46.11 -1.86
N PRO A 245 -13.37 -47.00 -1.06
CA PRO A 245 -12.57 -48.08 -1.58
C PRO A 245 -13.46 -49.16 -2.21
N ASP A 246 -13.59 -49.16 -3.53
CA ASP A 246 -14.21 -50.30 -4.23
C ASP A 246 -13.28 -51.52 -4.22
N ALA A 247 -13.85 -52.70 -4.03
CA ALA A 247 -13.17 -53.89 -3.54
C ALA A 247 -12.58 -54.76 -4.65
N GLY A 248 -11.62 -54.19 -5.37
CA GLY A 248 -10.47 -54.92 -5.91
C GLY A 248 -10.61 -55.58 -7.28
N GLN A 249 -9.50 -55.55 -8.01
CA GLN A 249 -9.03 -56.69 -8.81
C GLN A 249 -7.49 -56.69 -8.82
N ARG A 250 -6.90 -57.88 -8.63
CA ARG A 250 -5.47 -58.15 -8.85
C ARG A 250 -5.31 -58.82 -10.22
N ALA A 251 -4.47 -58.28 -11.10
CA ALA A 251 -3.84 -59.05 -12.18
C ALA A 251 -2.61 -58.34 -12.78
N ALA A 252 -1.66 -59.14 -13.27
CA ALA A 252 -0.65 -58.82 -14.30
C ALA A 252 0.33 -57.64 -14.10
N ALA A 253 1.51 -57.96 -13.56
CA ALA A 253 2.80 -57.54 -14.12
C ALA A 253 3.27 -58.64 -15.14
N PRO A 254 4.43 -58.58 -15.85
CA PRO A 254 5.56 -57.63 -15.74
C PRO A 254 6.19 -57.15 -17.09
N GLY A 255 7.29 -56.40 -17.00
CA GLY A 255 8.21 -56.07 -18.10
C GLY A 255 8.54 -54.57 -18.16
N VAL A 256 9.79 -54.10 -18.29
CA VAL A 256 11.09 -54.77 -18.43
C VAL A 256 12.11 -54.06 -17.52
N ALA A 257 13.05 -54.80 -16.91
CA ALA A 257 14.12 -54.25 -16.07
C ALA A 257 15.51 -54.79 -16.49
N ALA A 258 16.27 -53.96 -17.21
CA ALA A 258 17.70 -54.06 -17.51
C ALA A 258 18.10 -52.74 -18.20
N ALA A 259 19.25 -52.10 -17.98
CA ALA A 259 20.34 -52.26 -17.02
C ALA A 259 20.76 -50.82 -16.59
N ILE A 260 21.75 -50.50 -15.74
CA ILE A 260 23.01 -51.15 -15.36
C ILE A 260 23.28 -50.87 -13.88
N GLU A 261 23.80 -51.87 -13.16
CA GLU A 261 24.43 -51.70 -11.84
C GLU A 261 25.79 -52.42 -11.88
N GLY A 262 26.87 -51.75 -11.45
CA GLY A 262 28.21 -52.36 -11.46
C GLY A 262 29.37 -51.37 -11.34
N ALA A 263 30.38 -51.76 -10.55
CA ALA A 263 31.60 -51.02 -10.20
C ALA A 263 31.39 -49.74 -9.34
N ALA A 264 32.01 -49.59 -8.16
CA ALA A 264 32.87 -50.53 -7.45
C ALA A 264 32.81 -50.37 -5.91
N ALA A 265 32.84 -51.51 -5.23
CA ALA A 265 33.34 -51.67 -3.88
C ALA A 265 34.55 -52.62 -3.92
N ARG A 266 35.32 -52.70 -2.82
CA ARG A 266 36.74 -53.17 -2.72
C ARG A 266 37.71 -52.02 -3.07
N ARG A 267 38.75 -51.73 -2.27
CA ARG A 267 39.37 -52.49 -1.16
C ARG A 267 39.79 -51.58 0.01
N ASP A 268 40.14 -52.23 1.10
CA ASP A 268 40.32 -51.70 2.46
C ASP A 268 41.76 -51.26 2.78
N ALA A 269 41.91 -50.66 3.97
CA ALA A 269 43.12 -50.50 4.81
C ALA A 269 44.29 -49.62 4.31
N ASP A 270 44.63 -48.60 5.12
CA ASP A 270 45.73 -48.72 6.08
C ASP A 270 45.57 -47.74 7.28
N ASP A 271 46.38 -47.95 8.32
CA ASP A 271 46.44 -47.31 9.65
C ASP A 271 46.12 -45.79 9.73
N ALA A 272 45.33 -45.26 10.68
CA ALA A 272 45.33 -45.34 12.15
C ALA A 272 46.32 -44.37 12.87
N VAL A 273 45.79 -43.57 13.83
CA VAL A 273 46.36 -43.26 15.17
C VAL A 273 45.41 -42.35 15.97
N ALA A 274 45.44 -42.47 17.30
CA ALA A 274 44.44 -42.00 18.25
C ALA A 274 44.41 -40.48 18.59
N ALA A 275 43.23 -39.98 18.96
CA ALA A 275 42.89 -39.45 20.30
C ALA A 275 41.37 -39.10 20.38
N THR A 276 40.53 -39.76 21.18
CA THR A 276 40.37 -39.61 22.65
C THR A 276 39.82 -38.20 23.01
N VAL A 277 38.51 -37.99 23.25
CA VAL A 277 37.68 -38.38 24.43
C VAL A 277 38.16 -37.67 25.71
N CYS A 278 37.36 -37.07 26.61
CA CYS A 278 35.91 -37.01 26.87
C CYS A 278 35.51 -35.50 27.09
N GLY A 279 34.29 -35.06 27.45
CA GLY A 279 33.04 -35.73 27.80
C GLY A 279 32.25 -34.90 28.84
N LEU A 280 30.98 -34.59 28.57
CA LEU A 280 30.02 -34.10 29.59
C LEU A 280 29.71 -35.22 30.61
N PRO A 281 29.35 -34.92 31.87
CA PRO A 281 27.92 -34.70 32.20
C PRO A 281 27.58 -33.83 33.44
N THR A 282 26.30 -33.39 33.50
CA THR A 282 25.49 -33.08 34.71
C THR A 282 25.95 -32.00 35.72
N GLY A 283 25.06 -31.29 36.44
CA GLY A 283 23.60 -31.18 36.29
C GLY A 283 22.85 -30.65 37.55
N THR A 284 21.68 -30.01 37.32
CA THR A 284 20.56 -29.73 38.26
C THR A 284 20.69 -28.66 39.38
N ARG A 285 19.55 -27.97 39.61
CA ARG A 285 19.14 -27.10 40.76
C ARG A 285 19.85 -25.73 40.88
N SER A 286 19.14 -24.59 40.93
CA SER A 286 18.15 -24.08 41.93
C SER A 286 18.84 -23.54 43.20
N GLU A 287 18.51 -22.37 43.78
CA GLU A 287 17.50 -21.33 43.49
C GLU A 287 17.79 -20.05 44.33
N THR A 288 16.95 -19.00 44.22
CA THR A 288 16.66 -17.94 45.24
C THR A 288 17.62 -16.73 45.48
N THR A 289 17.01 -15.52 45.47
CA THR A 289 17.26 -14.28 46.29
C THR A 289 18.66 -13.64 46.42
N ALA A 290 18.88 -12.34 46.59
CA ALA A 290 18.16 -11.06 46.45
C ALA A 290 19.08 -9.99 47.11
N SER A 291 18.85 -8.71 46.81
CA SER A 291 19.42 -7.51 47.47
C SER A 291 20.95 -7.29 47.37
N SER A 292 21.50 -6.09 47.08
CA SER A 292 21.13 -4.69 47.35
C SER A 292 21.65 -4.13 48.68
N THR A 293 22.77 -3.40 48.60
CA THR A 293 23.13 -2.30 49.51
C THR A 293 23.84 -1.20 48.72
N ALA A 294 23.73 0.04 49.20
CA ALA A 294 24.37 1.23 48.64
C ALA A 294 24.87 2.12 49.79
N GLY A 295 25.69 3.12 49.47
CA GLY A 295 26.28 4.07 50.42
C GLY A 295 27.78 3.83 50.66
N ASP A 296 28.59 4.85 50.98
CA ASP A 296 28.27 6.29 50.98
C ASP A 296 29.53 7.18 50.84
N THR A 297 29.29 8.50 50.89
CA THR A 297 30.17 9.66 50.68
C THR A 297 31.20 9.95 51.80
N ILE A 298 32.16 10.88 51.51
CA ILE A 298 32.72 12.00 52.34
C ILE A 298 34.12 12.43 51.78
N ALA A 299 34.72 13.57 52.18
CA ALA A 299 34.52 14.94 51.65
C ALA A 299 35.71 15.89 52.05
N GLY A 300 35.87 17.03 51.37
CA GLY A 300 36.91 18.07 51.62
C GLY A 300 37.74 18.38 50.36
N SER A 301 38.00 19.63 49.92
CA SER A 301 38.55 20.85 50.57
C SER A 301 40.05 20.72 50.91
N GLY A 302 40.98 21.62 50.55
CA GLY A 302 40.94 22.86 49.74
C GLY A 302 41.63 24.07 50.42
N ASP A 303 42.64 24.71 49.81
CA ASP A 303 43.21 26.03 50.15
C ASP A 303 44.04 26.62 48.96
N ASP A 304 44.37 27.92 49.03
CA ASP A 304 45.01 28.78 48.01
C ASP A 304 46.56 28.76 48.00
N ARG A 305 47.20 29.28 46.92
CA ARG A 305 47.97 30.58 46.92
C ARG A 305 48.90 30.83 45.71
N ARG A 306 48.74 32.02 45.10
CA ARG A 306 49.78 33.03 44.70
C ARG A 306 50.78 32.70 43.58
N ASP A 307 51.43 33.64 42.88
CA ASP A 307 51.26 35.08 42.46
C ASP A 307 52.23 35.25 41.22
N ASP A 308 52.52 36.36 40.52
CA ASP A 308 52.22 37.81 40.56
C ASP A 308 52.43 38.45 39.15
N GLY A 309 52.03 39.72 38.94
CA GLY A 309 52.44 40.61 37.82
C GLY A 309 51.80 40.38 36.43
N ASP A 310 51.56 41.38 35.56
CA ASP A 310 51.61 42.86 35.64
C ASP A 310 50.38 43.40 34.84
N GLY A 311 49.80 44.60 35.02
CA GLY A 311 50.40 45.94 34.85
C GLY A 311 50.37 46.38 33.37
N ASP A 312 49.89 47.54 32.92
CA ASP A 312 49.02 48.61 33.48
C ASP A 312 48.48 49.45 32.27
N GLY A 313 47.39 50.23 32.26
CA GLY A 313 46.35 50.51 33.26
C GLY A 313 45.53 51.78 32.94
N GLY A 314 44.63 52.15 33.85
CA GLY A 314 44.15 53.54 34.06
C GLY A 314 42.95 54.05 33.25
N ALA A 315 42.07 54.93 33.79
CA ALA A 315 41.93 55.34 35.19
C ALA A 315 40.53 55.96 35.49
N VAL A 316 40.02 55.69 36.70
CA VAL A 316 39.23 56.59 37.58
C VAL A 316 37.97 57.28 36.97
N ALA A 317 36.75 56.73 37.15
CA ALA A 317 35.83 56.92 38.30
C ALA A 317 34.87 58.14 38.15
N ARG A 318 33.73 58.29 38.86
CA ARG A 318 33.24 57.72 40.13
C ARG A 318 31.77 57.26 40.07
N ARG A 319 31.43 56.49 41.12
CA ARG A 319 30.08 56.21 41.70
C ARG A 319 29.11 57.40 41.54
N GLU A 320 27.79 57.21 41.42
CA GLU A 320 26.96 56.51 42.42
C GLU A 320 25.58 56.00 41.90
N ARG A 321 25.08 54.94 42.54
CA ARG A 321 23.65 54.53 42.62
C ARG A 321 23.15 54.96 44.02
N PRO A 322 21.84 55.14 44.34
CA PRO A 322 20.78 54.14 44.07
C PRO A 322 19.31 54.65 43.99
N ARG A 323 18.36 53.69 44.08
CA ARG A 323 16.93 53.78 44.49
C ARG A 323 15.86 53.96 43.40
N SER A 324 15.21 52.85 43.07
CA SER A 324 13.75 52.81 42.85
C SER A 324 13.01 53.00 44.18
N PRO A 325 11.75 53.48 44.18
CA PRO A 325 10.72 52.70 44.87
C PRO A 325 9.30 52.73 44.25
N ARG A 326 8.56 51.62 44.47
CA ARG A 326 7.10 51.49 44.68
C ARG A 326 6.08 51.97 43.62
N ARG A 327 5.22 51.01 43.24
CA ARG A 327 3.79 51.21 42.91
C ARG A 327 2.99 51.77 44.11
N PRO A 328 1.88 52.49 43.85
CA PRO A 328 0.63 52.39 44.61
C PRO A 328 -0.44 51.58 43.85
N ALA A 329 -1.67 51.51 44.39
CA ALA A 329 -2.71 50.52 44.03
C ALA A 329 -4.00 51.13 43.40
N ALA A 330 -5.01 50.26 43.22
CA ALA A 330 -6.19 50.44 42.38
C ALA A 330 -7.35 51.26 42.98
N ILE A 331 -8.21 51.73 42.08
CA ILE A 331 -9.65 52.05 42.20
C ILE A 331 -10.24 51.53 40.84
N GLY A 332 -11.38 50.86 40.67
CA GLY A 332 -12.70 50.89 41.35
C GLY A 332 -13.68 51.73 40.49
N GLY A 333 -14.93 51.35 40.15
CA GLY A 333 -15.69 50.09 40.27
C GLY A 333 -16.29 49.66 38.91
N ALA A 334 -17.11 48.60 38.81
CA ALA A 334 -18.57 48.59 39.04
C ALA A 334 -19.37 49.35 37.95
N ASP A 335 -20.48 48.87 37.39
CA ASP A 335 -21.43 47.81 37.78
C ASP A 335 -21.80 46.90 36.58
N SER A 336 -21.92 45.56 36.73
CA SER A 336 -23.09 44.75 37.17
C SER A 336 -24.24 44.69 36.15
N GLY A 337 -24.99 43.60 35.97
CA GLY A 337 -25.09 42.29 36.65
C GLY A 337 -26.49 41.66 36.34
N THR A 338 -26.96 40.54 36.89
CA THR A 338 -26.33 39.46 37.68
C THR A 338 -27.28 38.25 37.74
N ALA A 339 -26.74 37.02 37.68
CA ALA A 339 -27.23 35.81 38.40
C ALA A 339 -28.70 35.31 38.16
N ALA A 340 -29.16 34.17 38.69
CA ALA A 340 -28.57 33.23 39.66
C ALA A 340 -29.01 31.75 39.46
N THR A 341 -28.19 30.83 40.00
CA THR A 341 -28.48 29.52 40.66
C THR A 341 -29.81 28.77 40.42
N GLY A 342 -29.86 27.43 40.37
CA GLY A 342 -28.80 26.40 40.52
C GLY A 342 -29.32 25.13 41.25
N GLY A 343 -28.60 24.00 41.13
CA GLY A 343 -28.85 22.76 41.90
C GLY A 343 -29.48 21.58 41.13
N GLY A 344 -29.07 20.35 41.48
CA GLY A 344 -29.71 19.08 41.09
C GLY A 344 -30.49 18.46 42.28
N PRO A 345 -30.83 17.14 42.31
CA PRO A 345 -30.21 16.03 41.57
C PRO A 345 -31.16 14.97 40.92
N GLU A 346 -30.54 14.03 40.19
CA GLU A 346 -30.89 12.61 39.94
C GLU A 346 -32.33 12.08 40.25
N ARG A 347 -33.10 11.63 39.22
CA ARG A 347 -33.39 10.19 38.95
C ARG A 347 -34.42 9.88 37.83
N ALA A 348 -34.18 8.73 37.17
CA ALA A 348 -35.12 7.76 36.57
C ALA A 348 -36.11 8.11 35.41
N ARG A 349 -35.84 7.50 34.24
CA ARG A 349 -36.75 6.77 33.31
C ARG A 349 -38.20 7.27 33.06
N THR A 350 -38.56 7.44 31.79
CA THR A 350 -39.49 6.53 31.05
C THR A 350 -39.58 6.85 29.55
N ASP A 351 -40.09 5.91 28.76
CA ASP A 351 -40.28 6.00 27.30
C ASP A 351 -41.43 6.91 26.85
N ARG A 352 -41.23 7.54 25.68
CA ARG A 352 -42.22 7.67 24.59
C ARG A 352 -41.47 8.15 23.33
N VAL A 353 -41.46 7.44 22.20
CA VAL A 353 -42.57 6.87 21.40
C VAL A 353 -43.47 7.96 20.81
N GLN A 354 -43.42 8.03 19.48
CA GLN A 354 -44.02 9.03 18.59
C GLN A 354 -45.48 8.69 18.23
N PRO A 355 -46.33 9.69 17.96
CA PRO A 355 -47.53 9.53 17.11
C PRO A 355 -47.46 10.35 15.80
N PRO A 356 -48.24 10.00 14.75
CA PRO A 356 -48.21 10.64 13.42
C PRO A 356 -49.53 11.33 13.01
N LEU A 357 -49.52 12.00 11.85
CA LEU A 357 -50.60 12.20 10.83
C LEU A 357 -49.92 12.96 9.66
N ALA A 358 -50.01 12.67 8.35
CA ALA A 358 -50.98 12.08 7.42
C ALA A 358 -51.78 13.13 6.60
N ASP A 359 -51.52 13.10 5.28
CA ASP A 359 -52.34 13.42 4.10
C ASP A 359 -53.14 14.75 3.94
N ALA A 360 -52.70 15.52 2.93
CA ALA A 360 -53.51 16.12 1.85
C ALA A 360 -54.47 17.31 2.19
N PRO A 361 -55.05 18.02 1.19
CA PRO A 361 -54.94 17.90 -0.26
C PRO A 361 -54.39 19.15 -1.00
N GLY A 362 -54.29 19.07 -2.33
CA GLY A 362 -53.64 20.08 -3.18
C GLY A 362 -54.52 21.24 -3.66
N PHE A 363 -53.91 22.13 -4.46
CA PHE A 363 -54.62 23.15 -5.25
C PHE A 363 -54.22 23.10 -6.73
N THR A 364 -55.08 23.62 -7.60
CA THR A 364 -55.00 23.44 -9.06
C THR A 364 -54.21 24.54 -9.77
N ALA A 365 -53.62 24.21 -10.92
CA ALA A 365 -52.94 25.16 -11.80
C ALA A 365 -53.61 25.19 -13.19
N ARG A 366 -53.84 26.40 -13.71
CA ARG A 366 -54.29 26.70 -15.09
C ARG A 366 -53.66 28.05 -15.54
N PRO A 367 -53.62 28.39 -16.85
CA PRO A 367 -52.32 28.44 -17.52
C PRO A 367 -52.08 29.73 -18.33
N THR A 368 -51.15 29.64 -19.29
CA THR A 368 -50.85 30.56 -20.43
C THR A 368 -49.75 31.63 -20.22
N SER A 369 -48.62 31.40 -20.91
CA SER A 369 -47.87 32.33 -21.77
C SER A 369 -46.56 31.62 -22.18
N ALA A 370 -46.20 31.30 -23.42
CA ALA A 370 -46.45 31.86 -24.77
C ALA A 370 -45.42 32.91 -25.26
N ALA A 371 -44.15 32.49 -25.37
CA ALA A 371 -43.15 33.09 -26.24
C ALA A 371 -42.40 31.94 -26.97
N ALA A 372 -42.70 31.65 -28.24
CA ALA A 372 -42.21 32.35 -29.44
C ALA A 372 -40.81 31.87 -29.88
N ILE A 373 -40.76 30.68 -30.48
CA ILE A 373 -39.56 30.12 -31.13
C ILE A 373 -39.50 30.64 -32.57
N SER A 374 -38.44 31.36 -32.93
CA SER A 374 -38.18 31.71 -34.35
C SER A 374 -37.46 30.55 -35.03
N ALA A 375 -38.13 29.88 -35.96
CA ALA A 375 -37.55 28.84 -36.80
C ALA A 375 -37.22 29.41 -38.19
N THR A 376 -35.96 29.30 -38.61
CA THR A 376 -35.54 29.61 -39.99
C THR A 376 -35.50 28.32 -40.82
N SER A 377 -35.94 28.39 -42.07
CA SER A 377 -36.34 27.25 -42.89
C SER A 377 -35.20 26.33 -43.32
N ARG A 378 -35.53 25.03 -43.46
CA ARG A 378 -34.71 24.03 -44.16
C ARG A 378 -34.90 24.14 -45.68
N THR A 379 -33.85 23.80 -46.43
CA THR A 379 -33.93 23.27 -47.80
C THR A 379 -32.96 22.08 -47.91
N PRO A 380 -33.31 20.93 -48.52
CA PRO A 380 -32.57 19.67 -48.36
C PRO A 380 -31.58 19.36 -49.49
N ALA A 381 -30.55 18.55 -49.21
CA ALA A 381 -29.72 17.91 -50.23
C ALA A 381 -29.07 16.59 -49.76
N ALA A 382 -28.92 15.66 -50.70
CA ALA A 382 -28.00 14.50 -50.73
C ALA A 382 -27.93 13.55 -49.50
N SER A 383 -28.67 12.43 -49.60
CA SER A 383 -28.33 11.19 -48.88
C SER A 383 -26.94 10.70 -49.29
N ARG A 384 -26.02 10.51 -48.34
CA ARG A 384 -24.75 9.79 -48.52
C ARG A 384 -24.87 8.36 -47.97
N PRO A 385 -24.25 7.34 -48.58
CA PRO A 385 -24.44 5.95 -48.17
C PRO A 385 -23.87 5.69 -46.77
N VAL A 386 -24.49 4.75 -46.05
CA VAL A 386 -23.99 4.26 -44.75
C VAL A 386 -22.68 3.53 -44.99
N ALA A 387 -21.57 4.13 -44.57
CA ALA A 387 -20.32 3.40 -44.41
C ALA A 387 -20.43 2.45 -43.21
N SER A 388 -20.04 1.20 -43.39
CA SER A 388 -19.92 0.24 -42.29
C SER A 388 -19.03 0.79 -41.17
N PRO A 389 -19.29 0.46 -39.89
CA PRO A 389 -18.39 0.85 -38.81
C PRO A 389 -16.98 0.28 -39.09
N PRO A 390 -15.90 1.05 -38.88
CA PRO A 390 -14.56 0.51 -39.00
C PRO A 390 -14.40 -0.61 -37.96
N ALA A 391 -13.87 -1.76 -38.40
CA ALA A 391 -13.49 -2.81 -37.49
C ALA A 391 -12.48 -2.26 -36.47
N ALA A 392 -12.62 -2.63 -35.20
CA ALA A 392 -11.71 -2.16 -34.16
C ALA A 392 -10.27 -2.59 -34.50
N GLY A 393 -9.41 -1.61 -34.79
CA GLY A 393 -8.00 -1.87 -35.00
C GLY A 393 -7.37 -2.49 -33.74
N PRO A 394 -6.33 -3.32 -33.89
CA PRO A 394 -5.57 -3.78 -32.73
C PRO A 394 -5.00 -2.57 -31.97
N LEU A 395 -4.85 -2.73 -30.65
CA LEU A 395 -4.23 -1.73 -29.78
C LEU A 395 -2.88 -1.27 -30.37
N ALA A 396 -2.61 0.03 -30.33
CA ALA A 396 -1.40 0.61 -30.89
C ALA A 396 -0.14 -0.10 -30.34
N PRO A 397 0.89 -0.34 -31.16
CA PRO A 397 2.02 -1.19 -30.77
C PRO A 397 2.79 -0.67 -29.54
N ALA A 398 2.70 0.64 -29.23
CA ALA A 398 3.23 1.21 -27.98
C ALA A 398 2.49 0.68 -26.73
N ALA A 399 1.15 0.61 -26.77
CA ALA A 399 0.36 0.03 -25.67
C ALA A 399 0.59 -1.48 -25.55
N ALA A 400 0.62 -2.20 -26.68
CA ALA A 400 0.93 -3.64 -26.70
C ALA A 400 2.35 -3.94 -26.15
N ALA A 401 3.35 -3.11 -26.48
CA ALA A 401 4.70 -3.24 -25.93
C ALA A 401 4.76 -2.99 -24.40
N LEU A 402 3.97 -2.04 -23.89
CA LEU A 402 3.87 -1.77 -22.44
C LEU A 402 3.18 -2.93 -21.67
N ILE A 403 2.33 -3.69 -22.35
CA ILE A 403 1.60 -4.86 -21.81
C ILE A 403 2.47 -6.13 -21.85
N ALA A 404 3.35 -6.27 -22.85
CA ALA A 404 4.04 -7.51 -23.15
C ALA A 404 5.19 -7.90 -22.19
N GLY A 405 5.71 -6.98 -21.39
CA GLY A 405 6.70 -7.31 -20.36
C GLY A 405 7.53 -6.13 -19.87
N GLY A 406 7.20 -5.61 -18.69
CA GLY A 406 7.99 -4.58 -18.01
C GLY A 406 7.21 -3.30 -17.71
N GLU A 407 6.56 -3.29 -16.54
CA GLU A 407 6.21 -2.06 -15.82
C GLU A 407 5.29 -1.08 -16.60
N GLY A 408 4.04 -1.49 -16.81
CA GLY A 408 2.89 -0.63 -17.13
C GLY A 408 2.55 0.35 -15.99
N ILE A 409 3.50 1.23 -15.68
CA ILE A 409 3.45 2.20 -14.57
C ILE A 409 3.11 3.58 -15.12
N ALA A 410 1.85 3.98 -15.00
CA ALA A 410 1.46 5.37 -15.22
C ALA A 410 1.76 6.20 -13.96
N ARG A 411 2.28 7.42 -14.11
CA ARG A 411 2.47 8.36 -12.98
C ARG A 411 1.88 9.72 -13.33
N ARG A 412 0.83 10.11 -12.60
CA ARG A 412 0.08 11.37 -12.72
C ARG A 412 -0.24 11.75 -14.18
N GLN A 413 -0.56 10.75 -15.01
CA GLN A 413 -0.90 10.94 -16.42
C GLN A 413 -2.33 11.48 -16.56
N PRO A 414 -2.61 12.39 -17.50
CA PRO A 414 -3.96 12.92 -17.70
C PRO A 414 -4.90 11.83 -18.25
N THR A 415 -6.11 11.74 -17.69
CA THR A 415 -7.19 10.86 -18.19
C THR A 415 -8.50 11.64 -18.30
N ALA A 416 -9.28 11.35 -19.34
CA ALA A 416 -10.66 11.83 -19.50
C ALA A 416 -11.67 10.94 -18.73
N ALA A 417 -11.26 9.75 -18.28
CA ALA A 417 -12.11 8.74 -17.66
C ALA A 417 -11.88 8.59 -16.14
N GLY A 418 -11.40 9.64 -15.46
CA GLY A 418 -10.97 9.58 -14.06
C GLY A 418 -12.03 9.06 -13.08
N GLY A 419 -13.32 9.27 -13.36
CA GLY A 419 -14.41 8.78 -12.54
C GLY A 419 -14.80 7.30 -12.77
N LEU A 420 -14.10 6.57 -13.64
CA LEU A 420 -14.35 5.15 -13.91
C LEU A 420 -14.37 4.31 -12.63
N LEU A 421 -13.42 4.58 -11.74
CA LEU A 421 -13.22 3.78 -10.53
C LEU A 421 -14.24 4.07 -9.41
N PHE A 422 -15.07 5.12 -9.53
CA PHE A 422 -16.28 5.28 -8.71
C PHE A 422 -17.32 4.18 -8.96
N LEU A 423 -17.20 3.41 -10.05
CA LEU A 423 -18.03 2.23 -10.28
C LEU A 423 -17.69 1.07 -9.31
N VAL A 424 -16.49 1.06 -8.72
CA VAL A 424 -16.05 0.02 -7.76
C VAL A 424 -16.98 -0.07 -6.53
N PRO A 425 -17.28 1.01 -5.78
CA PRO A 425 -18.26 0.95 -4.69
C PRO A 425 -19.70 0.66 -5.18
N VAL A 426 -20.08 1.05 -6.41
CA VAL A 426 -21.40 0.70 -6.98
C VAL A 426 -21.51 -0.81 -7.21
N LEU A 427 -20.49 -1.45 -7.81
CA LEU A 427 -20.43 -2.89 -8.01
C LEU A 427 -20.42 -3.64 -6.67
N ARG A 428 -19.62 -3.16 -5.70
CA ARG A 428 -19.57 -3.69 -4.32
C ARG A 428 -20.97 -3.64 -3.67
N GLY A 429 -21.66 -2.51 -3.78
CA GLY A 429 -23.03 -2.31 -3.26
C GLY A 429 -24.14 -3.05 -4.04
N LEU A 430 -23.83 -3.65 -5.20
CA LEU A 430 -24.73 -4.51 -5.98
C LEU A 430 -24.39 -6.01 -5.82
N GLY A 431 -23.51 -6.38 -4.88
CA GLY A 431 -23.17 -7.78 -4.59
C GLY A 431 -22.15 -8.42 -5.54
N PHE A 432 -21.59 -7.66 -6.48
CA PHE A 432 -20.69 -8.16 -7.54
C PHE A 432 -19.53 -9.02 -7.01
N ALA A 433 -18.95 -8.65 -5.86
CA ALA A 433 -17.82 -9.37 -5.28
C ALA A 433 -18.17 -10.79 -4.78
N GLY A 434 -19.41 -11.02 -4.34
CA GLY A 434 -19.88 -12.36 -3.97
C GLY A 434 -20.15 -13.22 -5.20
N TRP A 435 -20.91 -12.66 -6.15
CA TRP A 435 -21.21 -13.30 -7.44
C TRP A 435 -19.95 -13.67 -8.25
N LEU A 436 -18.87 -12.91 -8.12
CA LEU A 436 -17.57 -13.20 -8.73
C LEU A 436 -16.83 -14.35 -8.04
N ALA A 437 -17.01 -14.53 -6.72
CA ALA A 437 -16.31 -15.55 -5.93
C ALA A 437 -16.94 -16.95 -6.04
N GLU A 438 -18.19 -17.04 -6.53
CA GLU A 438 -18.88 -18.32 -6.77
C GLU A 438 -18.20 -19.21 -7.82
N ASP A 439 -17.41 -18.63 -8.73
CA ASP A 439 -17.06 -19.27 -10.00
C ASP A 439 -15.80 -18.63 -10.61
N ALA A 440 -14.72 -19.40 -10.65
CA ALA A 440 -13.41 -18.94 -11.11
C ALA A 440 -13.38 -18.55 -12.61
N ALA A 441 -14.34 -19.01 -13.43
CA ALA A 441 -14.43 -18.61 -14.83
C ALA A 441 -14.79 -17.13 -15.00
N ARG A 442 -15.47 -16.52 -14.02
CA ARG A 442 -15.93 -15.12 -14.06
C ARG A 442 -14.81 -14.10 -13.83
N ARG A 443 -13.57 -14.53 -13.60
CA ARG A 443 -12.43 -13.70 -13.15
C ARG A 443 -12.13 -12.50 -14.05
N ASP A 444 -12.45 -12.58 -15.34
CA ASP A 444 -12.27 -11.51 -16.33
C ASP A 444 -13.43 -10.49 -16.39
N MET A 445 -14.58 -10.80 -15.76
CA MET A 445 -15.78 -9.98 -15.79
C MET A 445 -15.58 -8.53 -15.29
N PRO A 446 -14.76 -8.23 -14.25
CA PRO A 446 -14.48 -6.85 -13.88
C PRO A 446 -13.86 -6.08 -15.05
N GLN A 447 -12.90 -6.68 -15.74
CA GLN A 447 -12.25 -6.11 -16.92
C GLN A 447 -13.25 -5.96 -18.08
N ARG A 448 -14.10 -6.96 -18.36
CA ARG A 448 -15.17 -6.86 -19.37
C ARG A 448 -16.10 -5.68 -19.11
N ILE A 449 -16.55 -5.50 -17.87
CA ILE A 449 -17.44 -4.39 -17.47
C ILE A 449 -16.79 -3.03 -17.75
N PHE A 450 -15.53 -2.82 -17.37
CA PHE A 450 -14.85 -1.54 -17.61
C PHE A 450 -14.52 -1.31 -19.10
N VAL A 451 -13.96 -2.31 -19.79
CA VAL A 451 -13.59 -2.22 -21.21
C VAL A 451 -14.83 -1.96 -22.08
N LEU A 452 -15.94 -2.65 -21.81
CA LEU A 452 -17.22 -2.42 -22.48
C LEU A 452 -17.77 -1.01 -22.22
N LEU A 453 -17.60 -0.48 -21.01
CA LEU A 453 -18.03 0.88 -20.66
C LEU A 453 -17.18 1.96 -21.34
N LEU A 454 -15.86 1.83 -21.31
CA LEU A 454 -14.93 2.76 -21.95
C LEU A 454 -15.12 2.79 -23.47
N ARG A 455 -15.26 1.62 -24.12
CA ARG A 455 -15.59 1.51 -25.55
C ARG A 455 -16.94 2.17 -25.88
N ARG A 456 -17.96 2.02 -25.04
CA ARG A 456 -19.28 2.66 -25.19
C ARG A 456 -19.28 4.17 -24.92
N LEU A 457 -18.26 4.69 -24.25
CA LEU A 457 -18.06 6.13 -24.00
C LEU A 457 -17.07 6.76 -24.99
N SER A 458 -16.53 5.99 -25.94
CA SER A 458 -15.52 6.41 -26.92
C SER A 458 -14.32 7.12 -26.29
N VAL A 459 -13.83 6.59 -25.16
CA VAL A 459 -12.57 7.06 -24.54
C VAL A 459 -11.41 6.70 -25.46
N ASP A 460 -10.50 7.66 -25.66
CA ASP A 460 -9.35 7.56 -26.56
C ASP A 460 -8.49 6.33 -26.23
N GLY A 461 -7.97 5.64 -27.25
CA GLY A 461 -7.15 4.43 -27.09
C GLY A 461 -5.81 4.69 -26.40
N ASP A 462 -5.31 5.92 -26.48
CA ASP A 462 -4.07 6.35 -25.83
C ASP A 462 -4.30 6.90 -24.39
N ASP A 463 -5.54 6.90 -23.87
CA ASP A 463 -5.82 7.30 -22.48
C ASP A 463 -5.20 6.30 -21.48
N PRO A 464 -4.42 6.75 -20.48
CA PRO A 464 -3.74 5.88 -19.52
C PRO A 464 -4.69 5.01 -18.68
N ILE A 465 -6.00 5.28 -18.67
CA ILE A 465 -7.00 4.43 -18.03
C ILE A 465 -7.00 2.99 -18.57
N TRP A 466 -6.59 2.77 -19.83
CA TRP A 466 -6.53 1.44 -20.42
C TRP A 466 -5.46 0.56 -19.77
N LEU A 467 -4.41 1.14 -19.18
CA LEU A 467 -3.34 0.42 -18.47
C LEU A 467 -3.78 -0.18 -17.11
N LEU A 468 -5.05 0.02 -16.71
CA LEU A 468 -5.69 -0.81 -15.68
C LEU A 468 -5.86 -2.26 -16.12
N PHE A 469 -5.93 -2.50 -17.43
CA PHE A 469 -6.30 -3.77 -18.05
C PHE A 469 -5.09 -4.33 -18.79
N GLY A 470 -4.61 -5.51 -18.36
CA GLY A 470 -3.39 -6.10 -18.88
C GLY A 470 -3.59 -6.74 -20.25
N GLN A 471 -4.04 -8.00 -20.25
CA GLN A 471 -4.21 -8.76 -21.49
C GLN A 471 -5.47 -8.33 -22.26
N ALA A 472 -5.45 -8.51 -23.57
CA ALA A 472 -6.66 -8.44 -24.39
C ALA A 472 -7.65 -9.52 -23.94
N LEU A 473 -8.93 -9.18 -23.89
CA LEU A 473 -10.01 -10.13 -23.58
C LEU A 473 -10.39 -10.91 -24.85
N ASP A 474 -10.46 -12.23 -24.74
CA ASP A 474 -11.04 -13.06 -25.80
C ASP A 474 -12.52 -12.71 -26.04
N PRO A 475 -13.00 -12.68 -27.30
CA PRO A 475 -14.39 -12.41 -27.60
C PRO A 475 -15.32 -13.50 -27.05
N ASP A 476 -16.19 -13.14 -26.11
CA ASP A 476 -17.23 -14.00 -25.57
C ASP A 476 -18.54 -13.21 -25.51
N VAL A 477 -19.50 -13.61 -26.34
CA VAL A 477 -20.81 -12.96 -26.48
C VAL A 477 -21.68 -13.14 -25.22
N ALA A 478 -21.53 -14.26 -24.50
CA ALA A 478 -22.26 -14.51 -23.27
C ALA A 478 -21.68 -13.67 -22.12
N ALA A 479 -20.35 -13.65 -21.95
CA ALA A 479 -19.70 -12.84 -20.93
C ALA A 479 -19.85 -11.33 -21.20
N ASP A 480 -19.77 -10.88 -22.45
CA ASP A 480 -20.02 -9.47 -22.81
C ASP A 480 -21.49 -9.08 -22.62
N GLY A 481 -22.43 -10.03 -22.81
CA GLY A 481 -23.84 -9.89 -22.45
C GLY A 481 -24.05 -9.71 -20.94
N GLU A 482 -23.34 -10.50 -20.13
CA GLU A 482 -23.36 -10.38 -18.66
C GLU A 482 -22.73 -9.06 -18.19
N ALA A 483 -21.61 -8.64 -18.78
CA ALA A 483 -21.00 -7.34 -18.53
C ALA A 483 -21.97 -6.19 -18.88
N ALA A 484 -22.73 -6.31 -19.97
CA ALA A 484 -23.78 -5.37 -20.33
C ALA A 484 -24.93 -5.35 -19.30
N ARG A 485 -25.30 -6.51 -18.72
CA ARG A 485 -26.29 -6.63 -17.64
C ARG A 485 -25.84 -5.90 -16.38
N TRP A 486 -24.60 -6.10 -15.94
CA TRP A 486 -24.01 -5.36 -14.81
C TRP A 486 -23.96 -3.85 -15.05
N LEU A 487 -23.57 -3.39 -16.24
CA LEU A 487 -23.61 -1.96 -16.59
C LEU A 487 -25.03 -1.38 -16.58
N CYS A 488 -26.04 -2.14 -17.02
CA CYS A 488 -27.44 -1.75 -16.91
C CYS A 488 -27.90 -1.62 -15.45
N ASN A 489 -27.48 -2.54 -14.57
CA ASN A 489 -27.75 -2.47 -13.14
C ASN A 489 -27.09 -1.26 -12.48
N CYS A 490 -25.81 -1.00 -12.77
CA CYS A 490 -25.10 0.20 -12.30
C CYS A 490 -25.78 1.50 -12.78
N ARG A 491 -26.16 1.59 -14.07
CA ARG A 491 -26.92 2.73 -14.62
C ARG A 491 -28.24 2.94 -13.89
N GLY A 492 -28.96 1.85 -13.59
CA GLY A 492 -30.22 1.86 -12.86
C GLY A 492 -30.07 2.23 -11.38
N HIS A 493 -28.95 1.89 -10.74
CA HIS A 493 -28.61 2.31 -9.39
C HIS A 493 -28.29 3.82 -9.36
N LEU A 494 -27.31 4.26 -10.17
CA LEU A 494 -26.82 5.65 -10.20
C LEU A 494 -27.94 6.66 -10.49
N ARG A 495 -28.82 6.38 -11.46
CA ARG A 495 -29.96 7.25 -11.76
C ARG A 495 -30.99 7.33 -10.61
N ARG A 496 -31.29 6.21 -9.95
CA ARG A 496 -32.37 6.13 -8.94
C ARG A 496 -31.94 6.44 -7.50
N ARG A 497 -30.65 6.34 -7.17
CA ARG A 497 -30.13 6.49 -5.79
C ARG A 497 -29.13 7.64 -5.62
N VAL A 498 -28.46 8.05 -6.70
CA VAL A 498 -27.37 9.07 -6.66
C VAL A 498 -27.73 10.30 -7.49
N GLY A 499 -28.62 10.20 -8.48
CA GLY A 499 -29.01 11.31 -9.35
C GLY A 499 -27.93 11.67 -10.38
N ILE A 500 -27.22 10.68 -10.90
CA ILE A 500 -26.15 10.84 -11.91
C ILE A 500 -26.23 9.78 -13.01
N GLY A 501 -25.75 10.10 -14.21
CA GLY A 501 -25.62 9.16 -15.33
C GLY A 501 -24.20 8.58 -15.44
N LEU A 502 -24.05 7.41 -16.08
CA LEU A 502 -22.73 6.75 -16.24
C LEU A 502 -21.69 7.66 -16.92
N CYS A 503 -22.04 8.35 -18.01
CA CYS A 503 -21.12 9.29 -18.66
C CYS A 503 -20.67 10.41 -17.69
N SER A 504 -21.61 11.07 -17.00
CA SER A 504 -21.30 12.12 -16.00
C SER A 504 -20.61 11.62 -14.72
N LEU A 505 -20.59 10.31 -14.49
CA LEU A 505 -19.76 9.67 -13.46
C LEU A 505 -18.34 9.48 -13.98
N VAL A 506 -18.18 8.79 -15.12
CA VAL A 506 -16.89 8.32 -15.66
C VAL A 506 -16.09 9.44 -16.31
N CYS A 507 -16.71 10.19 -17.22
CA CYS A 507 -16.07 11.20 -18.06
C CYS A 507 -15.77 12.46 -17.22
N ARG A 508 -14.65 12.41 -16.50
CA ARG A 508 -14.15 13.44 -15.59
C ARG A 508 -12.63 13.57 -15.80
N PRO A 509 -12.11 14.79 -16.03
CA PRO A 509 -10.68 14.98 -16.12
C PRO A 509 -10.02 14.69 -14.76
N ALA A 510 -8.96 13.91 -14.78
CA ALA A 510 -8.17 13.57 -13.59
C ALA A 510 -6.70 13.40 -13.97
N ARG A 511 -5.84 13.20 -12.95
CA ARG A 511 -4.55 12.54 -13.13
C ARG A 511 -4.63 11.13 -12.54
N LEU A 512 -4.03 10.17 -13.24
CA LEU A 512 -4.02 8.75 -12.87
C LEU A 512 -2.57 8.31 -12.62
N SER A 513 -2.34 7.61 -11.51
CA SER A 513 -1.13 6.79 -11.32
C SER A 513 -1.53 5.34 -11.14
N LEU A 514 -0.83 4.46 -11.83
CA LEU A 514 -1.05 3.03 -11.85
C LEU A 514 0.27 2.35 -11.55
N THR A 515 0.26 1.40 -10.62
CA THR A 515 1.41 0.56 -10.29
C THR A 515 0.91 -0.89 -10.14
N PRO A 516 1.78 -1.91 -10.13
CA PRO A 516 1.33 -3.29 -9.93
C PRO A 516 0.44 -3.50 -8.69
N THR A 517 0.63 -2.72 -7.61
CA THR A 517 -0.20 -2.81 -6.40
C THR A 517 -1.23 -1.68 -6.22
N HIS A 518 -1.14 -0.56 -6.94
CA HIS A 518 -1.99 0.63 -6.71
C HIS A 518 -2.69 1.16 -7.96
N ALA A 519 -3.83 1.82 -7.72
CA ALA A 519 -4.53 2.70 -8.64
C ALA A 519 -4.96 3.98 -7.89
N ASP A 520 -4.26 5.07 -8.11
CA ASP A 520 -4.50 6.36 -7.46
C ASP A 520 -5.09 7.36 -8.47
N VAL A 521 -6.19 8.02 -8.10
CA VAL A 521 -6.87 9.03 -8.93
C VAL A 521 -6.84 10.38 -8.24
N TRP A 522 -6.19 11.39 -8.84
CA TRP A 522 -6.22 12.78 -8.40
C TRP A 522 -7.24 13.57 -9.21
N GLN A 523 -8.18 14.21 -8.52
CA GLN A 523 -9.10 15.19 -9.08
C GLN A 523 -8.82 16.57 -8.47
N ASP A 524 -9.15 17.61 -9.22
CA ASP A 524 -9.20 18.97 -8.66
C ASP A 524 -10.24 18.99 -7.52
N LEU A 525 -9.95 19.78 -6.48
CA LEU A 525 -10.89 20.08 -5.42
C LEU A 525 -12.19 20.68 -5.97
N ASP A 526 -12.11 21.45 -7.06
CA ASP A 526 -13.24 22.12 -7.69
C ASP A 526 -14.08 21.16 -8.56
N ALA A 527 -13.61 19.91 -8.77
CA ALA A 527 -14.34 18.83 -9.45
C ALA A 527 -15.16 17.92 -8.50
N VAL A 528 -15.15 18.19 -7.19
CA VAL A 528 -15.89 17.42 -6.17
C VAL A 528 -17.41 17.53 -6.38
N ASP A 529 -18.07 16.38 -6.53
CA ASP A 529 -19.51 16.29 -6.73
C ASP A 529 -20.22 15.81 -5.46
N LEU A 530 -21.01 16.71 -4.85
CA LEU A 530 -21.72 16.44 -3.59
C LEU A 530 -22.66 15.24 -3.66
N ARG A 531 -23.10 14.78 -4.85
CA ARG A 531 -23.88 13.55 -4.98
C ARG A 531 -23.02 12.31 -4.70
N LEU A 532 -21.78 12.31 -5.17
CA LEU A 532 -20.83 11.22 -4.95
C LEU A 532 -20.44 11.15 -3.47
N ARG A 533 -20.12 12.30 -2.86
CA ARG A 533 -19.82 12.43 -1.43
C ARG A 533 -20.98 11.99 -0.53
N ARG A 534 -22.22 12.38 -0.86
CA ARG A 534 -23.43 11.93 -0.12
C ARG A 534 -23.75 10.45 -0.32
N ALA A 535 -23.30 9.84 -1.40
CA ALA A 535 -23.45 8.41 -1.67
C ALA A 535 -22.23 7.57 -1.25
N GLY A 536 -21.17 8.19 -0.72
CA GLY A 536 -19.92 7.53 -0.34
C GLY A 536 -19.14 6.90 -1.50
N LEU A 537 -19.41 7.30 -2.75
CA LEU A 537 -18.78 6.70 -3.93
C LEU A 537 -17.34 7.17 -4.16
N ASP A 538 -16.94 8.26 -3.52
CA ASP A 538 -15.63 8.88 -3.59
C ASP A 538 -14.78 8.68 -2.32
N LEU A 539 -15.17 7.72 -1.47
CA LEU A 539 -14.38 7.25 -0.34
C LEU A 539 -13.42 6.15 -0.80
N ASP A 540 -12.18 6.14 -0.29
CA ASP A 540 -11.19 5.08 -0.55
C ASP A 540 -11.79 3.68 -0.30
N PRO A 541 -11.99 2.83 -1.33
CA PRO A 541 -12.51 1.48 -1.13
C PRO A 541 -11.45 0.52 -0.60
N GLY A 542 -10.19 0.97 -0.47
CA GLY A 542 -9.05 0.23 0.08
C GLY A 542 -8.51 -0.79 -0.92
N TRP A 543 -8.14 -1.97 -0.41
CA TRP A 543 -7.85 -3.13 -1.23
C TRP A 543 -9.10 -3.57 -2.01
N VAL A 544 -8.96 -3.78 -3.32
CA VAL A 544 -10.02 -4.24 -4.22
C VAL A 544 -9.55 -5.56 -4.86
N PRO A 545 -9.90 -6.73 -4.29
CA PRO A 545 -9.28 -8.00 -4.68
C PRO A 545 -9.37 -8.32 -6.17
N TRP A 546 -10.56 -8.11 -6.75
CA TRP A 546 -10.82 -8.37 -8.16
C TRP A 546 -10.24 -7.34 -9.14
N LEU A 547 -9.67 -6.25 -8.63
CA LEU A 547 -8.83 -5.32 -9.39
C LEU A 547 -7.33 -5.62 -9.19
N GLY A 548 -6.99 -6.48 -8.22
CA GLY A 548 -5.62 -6.79 -7.85
C GLY A 548 -4.82 -5.59 -7.33
N ARG A 549 -5.49 -4.54 -6.84
CA ARG A 549 -4.88 -3.24 -6.47
C ARG A 549 -5.56 -2.59 -5.25
N VAL A 550 -4.81 -1.76 -4.54
CA VAL A 550 -5.32 -0.75 -3.61
C VAL A 550 -5.76 0.48 -4.41
N LEU A 551 -6.99 0.96 -4.16
CA LEU A 551 -7.56 2.12 -4.83
C LEU A 551 -7.77 3.28 -3.84
N ARG A 552 -7.34 4.49 -4.22
CA ARG A 552 -7.49 5.72 -3.43
C ARG A 552 -7.92 6.90 -4.30
N PHE A 553 -8.69 7.83 -3.71
CA PHE A 553 -9.16 9.06 -4.35
C PHE A 553 -8.56 10.29 -3.67
N HIS A 554 -7.75 11.02 -4.42
CA HIS A 554 -7.06 12.23 -3.96
C HIS A 554 -7.77 13.48 -4.49
N TYR A 555 -7.91 14.48 -3.63
CA TYR A 555 -8.56 15.76 -3.95
C TYR A 555 -7.67 16.91 -3.51
N GLY A 556 -7.27 17.76 -4.45
CA GLY A 556 -6.37 18.87 -4.14
C GLY A 556 -6.17 19.82 -5.32
N ARG A 557 -5.66 21.00 -5.01
CA ARG A 557 -5.18 21.98 -6.00
C ARG A 557 -3.68 21.84 -6.17
N ASP A 558 -3.26 20.74 -6.79
CA ASP A 558 -1.91 20.65 -7.35
C ASP A 558 -1.80 21.62 -8.53
N ALA A 559 -0.67 22.33 -8.66
CA ALA A 559 -0.39 23.08 -9.88
C ALA A 559 -0.12 22.09 -11.03
N TRP A 560 -0.84 22.29 -12.14
CA TRP A 560 -1.12 21.30 -13.20
C TRP A 560 0.06 20.84 -14.07
#